data_AF-A0A520BLJ7-F1
#
_entry.id   AF-A0A520BLJ7-F1
#
_cell.length_a   1.000
_cell.length_b   1.000
_cell.length_c   1.000
_cell.angle_alpha   90.00
_cell.angle_beta   90.00
_cell.angle_gamma   90.00
#
_symmetry.space_group_name_H-M   'P 1'
#
loop_
_entity.id
_entity.type
_entity.pdbx_description
1 polymer ?
#
loop_
_entity_poly.entity_id
_entity_poly.type
_entity_poly.pdbx_seq_one_letter_code
_entity_poly.pdbx_strand_id
1 'polypeptide(L)'
;MPCNHKFIEDLNLENLDFQPTTLIVGTFNPAWPANNQAQWFYGRTQNNYFWDVLPRLYGEQSLLNANPAEWKQFCSRHKIAITDLISCIGDANRPENDAAMGGYSDERIANDFHEHNFVNIVALLEDHPTIKNVYLTRGNAPTFWARLWRPIRRYCNLQKLHENTLLTPSGYAFYQHGRYNNANPHQQIPNLADFILTSWQEKWHQIEN
;
A
#
# COMPACT_ATOMS: atom_id res chain seq x y z
N MET A 1 11.20 -6.92 21.95
CA MET A 1 9.88 -7.43 21.61
C MET A 1 9.74 -7.47 20.09
N PRO A 2 8.95 -8.42 19.54
CA PRO A 2 8.56 -8.36 18.13
C PRO A 2 7.88 -7.01 17.82
N CYS A 3 7.95 -6.58 16.57
CA CYS A 3 7.18 -5.44 16.10
C CYS A 3 6.00 -5.90 15.28
N ASN A 4 4.81 -5.83 15.87
CA ASN A 4 3.57 -6.07 15.16
C ASN A 4 3.27 -4.90 14.21
N HIS A 5 2.43 -5.17 13.22
CA HIS A 5 1.79 -4.14 12.43
C HIS A 5 0.94 -3.24 13.34
N LYS A 6 0.94 -1.92 13.08
CA LYS A 6 0.20 -0.95 13.89
C LYS A 6 -1.31 -1.19 13.87
N PHE A 7 -1.82 -1.65 12.74
CA PHE A 7 -3.25 -1.95 12.53
C PHE A 7 -3.45 -3.45 12.35
N ILE A 8 -2.86 -4.26 13.24
CA ILE A 8 -2.87 -5.74 13.14
C ILE A 8 -4.30 -6.30 13.03
N GLU A 9 -5.27 -5.70 13.72
CA GLU A 9 -6.68 -6.10 13.73
C GLU A 9 -7.38 -5.83 12.39
N ASP A 10 -6.88 -4.92 11.57
CA ASP A 10 -7.47 -4.60 10.27
C ASP A 10 -6.89 -5.44 9.12
N LEU A 11 -5.78 -6.15 9.34
CA LEU A 11 -5.04 -6.84 8.26
C LEU A 11 -5.81 -8.00 7.62
N ASN A 12 -6.70 -8.66 8.37
CA ASN A 12 -7.48 -9.81 7.91
C ASN A 12 -8.85 -9.42 7.32
N LEU A 13 -9.15 -8.12 7.19
CA LEU A 13 -10.41 -7.62 6.61
C LEU A 13 -11.68 -7.99 7.41
N GLU A 14 -11.53 -8.46 8.64
CA GLU A 14 -12.64 -8.88 9.52
C GLU A 14 -13.52 -7.69 9.97
N ASN A 15 -12.96 -6.48 9.99
CA ASN A 15 -13.63 -5.26 10.45
C ASN A 15 -14.35 -4.47 9.32
N LEU A 16 -14.56 -5.06 8.15
CA LEU A 16 -15.24 -4.39 7.03
C LEU A 16 -16.77 -4.47 7.17
N ASP A 17 -17.47 -3.36 6.93
CA ASP A 17 -18.94 -3.31 6.86
C ASP A 17 -19.49 -3.53 5.43
N PHE A 18 -18.63 -3.96 4.51
CA PHE A 18 -18.93 -4.17 3.09
C PHE A 18 -18.19 -5.37 2.51
N GLN A 19 -18.69 -5.89 1.39
CA GLN A 19 -17.98 -6.88 0.59
C GLN A 19 -17.02 -6.18 -0.38
N PRO A 20 -15.70 -6.33 -0.24
CA PRO A 20 -14.74 -5.62 -1.07
C PRO A 20 -14.71 -6.17 -2.50
N THR A 21 -14.56 -5.27 -3.47
CA THR A 21 -14.29 -5.62 -4.89
C THR A 21 -12.86 -5.30 -5.28
N THR A 22 -12.19 -4.43 -4.52
CA THR A 22 -10.79 -4.05 -4.73
C THR A 22 -9.98 -4.27 -3.46
N LEU A 23 -8.80 -4.86 -3.59
CA LEU A 23 -7.82 -5.01 -2.52
C LEU A 23 -6.55 -4.21 -2.85
N ILE A 24 -6.17 -3.32 -1.95
CA ILE A 24 -4.91 -2.61 -2.00
C ILE A 24 -4.00 -3.18 -0.92
N VAL A 25 -2.80 -3.60 -1.31
CA VAL A 25 -1.80 -4.20 -0.44
C VAL A 25 -0.60 -3.27 -0.35
N GLY A 26 -0.26 -2.82 0.86
CA GLY A 26 1.01 -2.15 1.16
C GLY A 26 2.08 -3.12 1.65
N THR A 27 3.13 -2.60 2.29
CA THR A 27 4.27 -3.42 2.73
C THR A 27 4.19 -3.73 4.21
N PHE A 28 4.41 -2.71 5.06
CA PHE A 28 4.38 -2.82 6.51
C PHE A 28 4.30 -1.44 7.18
N ASN A 29 3.39 -1.27 8.14
CA ASN A 29 3.41 -0.15 9.09
C ASN A 29 3.74 -0.64 10.52
N PRO A 30 4.93 -0.36 11.06
CA PRO A 30 5.35 -0.85 12.37
C PRO A 30 4.61 -0.18 13.52
N ALA A 31 4.27 -0.93 14.56
CA ALA A 31 3.65 -0.40 15.78
C ALA A 31 4.59 0.49 16.62
N TRP A 32 5.90 0.34 16.45
CA TRP A 32 6.91 1.12 17.18
C TRP A 32 8.10 1.49 16.27
N PRO A 33 8.86 2.57 16.58
CA PRO A 33 8.86 3.35 17.82
C PRO A 33 7.57 4.17 18.05
N ALA A 34 7.30 4.51 19.32
CA ALA A 34 6.04 5.07 19.81
C ALA A 34 5.58 6.38 19.14
N ASN A 35 6.45 7.03 18.37
CA ASN A 35 6.13 8.26 17.65
C ASN A 35 5.46 8.03 16.29
N ASN A 36 5.11 6.79 15.91
CA ASN A 36 4.32 6.54 14.70
C ASN A 36 2.96 7.24 14.80
N GLN A 37 2.76 8.33 14.07
CA GLN A 37 1.52 9.13 14.08
C GLN A 37 0.44 8.63 13.11
N ALA A 38 0.67 7.53 12.37
CA ALA A 38 -0.33 7.00 11.46
C ALA A 38 -1.62 6.66 12.23
N GLN A 39 -2.76 7.24 11.85
CA GLN A 39 -4.04 6.94 12.48
C GLN A 39 -4.76 5.77 11.80
N TRP A 40 -4.43 5.50 10.54
CA TRP A 40 -4.85 4.33 9.77
C TRP A 40 -3.87 4.08 8.61
N PHE A 41 -4.16 3.11 7.72
CA PHE A 41 -3.31 2.81 6.56
C PHE A 41 -2.98 4.07 5.75
N TYR A 42 -1.72 4.20 5.34
CA TYR A 42 -1.18 5.37 4.65
C TYR A 42 -1.39 6.72 5.37
N GLY A 43 -1.76 6.72 6.66
CA GLY A 43 -2.14 7.92 7.42
C GLY A 43 -0.98 8.85 7.82
N ARG A 44 0.23 8.65 7.28
CA ARG A 44 1.36 9.58 7.42
C ARG A 44 1.36 10.56 6.25
N THR A 45 0.30 11.36 6.18
CA THR A 45 -0.08 12.15 4.99
C THR A 45 0.92 13.25 4.62
N GLN A 46 1.80 13.68 5.55
CA GLN A 46 2.85 14.67 5.26
C GLN A 46 3.80 14.27 4.13
N ASN A 47 4.05 12.96 3.94
CA ASN A 47 4.93 12.45 2.90
C ASN A 47 4.34 11.21 2.21
N ASN A 48 3.01 11.09 2.23
CA ASN A 48 2.28 10.01 1.60
C ASN A 48 1.04 10.56 0.90
N TYR A 49 1.00 10.38 -0.41
CA TYR A 49 0.00 10.92 -1.32
C TYR A 49 -1.18 9.96 -1.55
N PHE A 50 -1.24 8.83 -0.83
CA PHE A 50 -2.30 7.83 -1.03
C PHE A 50 -3.70 8.43 -0.94
N TRP A 51 -3.96 9.19 0.14
CA TRP A 51 -5.25 9.83 0.38
C TRP A 51 -5.47 11.10 -0.46
N ASP A 52 -4.46 11.56 -1.20
CA ASP A 52 -4.66 12.55 -2.27
C ASP A 52 -5.06 11.85 -3.58
N VAL A 53 -4.28 10.85 -3.98
CA VAL A 53 -4.38 10.22 -5.30
C VAL A 53 -5.56 9.27 -5.41
N LEU A 54 -5.82 8.45 -4.39
CA LEU A 54 -6.87 7.43 -4.46
C LEU A 54 -8.27 8.04 -4.71
N PRO A 55 -8.72 9.07 -3.97
CA PRO A 55 -10.01 9.72 -4.27
C PRO A 55 -10.09 10.31 -5.68
N ARG A 56 -8.99 10.89 -6.16
CA ARG A 56 -8.91 11.52 -7.47
C ARG A 56 -9.04 10.52 -8.63
N LEU A 57 -8.70 9.24 -8.42
CA LEU A 57 -9.00 8.18 -9.40
C LEU A 57 -10.51 8.07 -9.67
N TYR A 58 -11.33 8.29 -8.64
CA TYR A 58 -12.80 8.22 -8.70
C TYR A 58 -13.43 9.59 -9.00
N GLY A 59 -12.63 10.59 -9.41
CA GLY A 59 -13.10 11.95 -9.65
C GLY A 59 -13.51 12.71 -8.38
N GLU A 60 -13.09 12.23 -7.20
CA GLU A 60 -13.40 12.87 -5.92
C GLU A 60 -12.28 13.78 -5.43
N GLN A 61 -12.62 14.64 -4.46
CA GLN A 61 -11.67 15.54 -3.82
C GLN A 61 -10.68 14.78 -2.93
N SER A 62 -9.49 15.36 -2.80
CA SER A 62 -8.42 14.87 -1.93
C SER A 62 -8.90 14.66 -0.49
N LEU A 63 -8.55 13.53 0.11
CA LEU A 63 -8.75 13.20 1.51
C LEU A 63 -7.46 13.33 2.34
N LEU A 64 -6.45 14.05 1.82
CA LEU A 64 -5.15 14.21 2.48
C LEU A 64 -5.26 14.81 3.89
N ASN A 65 -6.24 15.71 4.10
CA ASN A 65 -6.51 16.38 5.38
C ASN A 65 -7.70 15.78 6.14
N ALA A 66 -8.26 14.67 5.63
CA ALA A 66 -9.40 14.00 6.24
C ALA A 66 -8.94 13.09 7.40
N ASN A 67 -9.90 12.65 8.19
CA ASN A 67 -9.66 11.75 9.31
C ASN A 67 -9.95 10.26 8.96
N PRO A 68 -9.55 9.29 9.81
CA PRO A 68 -9.77 7.87 9.53
C PRO A 68 -11.22 7.45 9.25
N ALA A 69 -12.22 8.13 9.83
CA ALA A 69 -13.62 7.80 9.56
C ALA A 69 -14.00 8.14 8.12
N GLU A 70 -13.53 9.28 7.60
CA GLU A 70 -13.75 9.70 6.21
C GLU A 70 -13.02 8.78 5.22
N TRP A 71 -11.79 8.36 5.56
CA TRP A 71 -11.05 7.36 4.78
C TRP A 71 -11.79 6.01 4.72
N LYS A 72 -12.26 5.51 5.87
CA LYS A 72 -13.06 4.27 5.94
C LYS A 72 -14.38 4.40 5.17
N GLN A 73 -15.05 5.54 5.25
CA GLN A 73 -16.28 5.81 4.49
C GLN A 73 -16.01 5.80 2.97
N PHE A 74 -14.93 6.43 2.53
CA PHE A 74 -14.50 6.37 1.13
C PHE A 74 -14.27 4.92 0.67
N CYS A 75 -13.51 4.15 1.46
CA CYS A 75 -13.29 2.72 1.21
C CYS A 75 -14.60 1.92 1.14
N SER A 76 -15.55 2.17 2.05
CA SER A 76 -16.83 1.45 2.08
C SER A 76 -17.73 1.77 0.88
N ARG A 77 -17.76 3.04 0.44
CA ARG A 77 -18.49 3.47 -0.77
C ARG A 77 -17.93 2.81 -2.03
N HIS A 78 -16.61 2.80 -2.17
CA HIS A 78 -15.92 2.26 -3.36
C HIS A 78 -15.52 0.78 -3.25
N LYS A 79 -15.94 0.11 -2.18
CA LYS A 79 -15.66 -1.32 -1.91
C LYS A 79 -14.16 -1.67 -1.95
N ILE A 80 -13.33 -0.81 -1.34
CA ILE A 80 -11.87 -0.93 -1.28
C ILE A 80 -11.43 -1.45 0.09
N ALA A 81 -10.90 -2.66 0.11
CA ALA A 81 -10.15 -3.21 1.23
C ALA A 81 -8.68 -2.77 1.19
N ILE A 82 -8.06 -2.60 2.35
CA ILE A 82 -6.63 -2.29 2.49
C ILE A 82 -6.00 -3.27 3.48
N THR A 83 -4.85 -3.82 3.13
CA THR A 83 -4.01 -4.64 4.01
C THR A 83 -2.53 -4.41 3.66
N ASP A 84 -1.62 -5.11 4.34
CA ASP A 84 -0.16 -5.06 4.13
C ASP A 84 0.41 -6.48 4.00
N LEU A 85 1.60 -6.63 3.40
CA LEU A 85 2.25 -7.93 3.23
C LEU A 85 2.75 -8.54 4.55
N ILE A 86 3.20 -7.71 5.49
CA ILE A 86 3.85 -8.14 6.73
C ILE A 86 2.93 -7.84 7.90
N SER A 87 2.69 -8.83 8.75
CA SER A 87 1.93 -8.67 9.99
C SER A 87 2.83 -8.41 11.20
N CYS A 88 4.07 -8.89 11.17
CA CYS A 88 5.01 -8.74 12.28
C CYS A 88 6.47 -8.98 11.86
N ILE A 89 7.41 -8.29 12.52
CA ILE A 89 8.85 -8.55 12.47
C ILE A 89 9.29 -9.10 13.85
N GLY A 90 9.64 -10.38 13.91
CA GLY A 90 9.96 -11.12 15.14
C GLY A 90 11.25 -10.66 15.82
N ASP A 91 12.28 -10.40 15.01
CA ASP A 91 13.63 -10.04 15.44
C ASP A 91 13.86 -8.53 15.52
N ALA A 92 12.78 -7.75 15.59
CA ALA A 92 12.86 -6.29 15.66
C ALA A 92 13.57 -5.79 16.92
N ASN A 93 13.63 -6.58 17.99
CA ASN A 93 13.94 -6.22 19.36
C ASN A 93 15.38 -5.78 19.73
N ARG A 94 16.15 -5.23 18.79
CA ARG A 94 17.52 -4.80 19.04
C ARG A 94 17.62 -3.26 19.01
N PRO A 95 18.37 -2.61 19.91
CA PRO A 95 18.47 -1.15 19.95
C PRO A 95 18.92 -0.51 18.61
N GLU A 96 19.77 -1.21 17.84
CA GLU A 96 20.20 -0.79 16.50
C GLU A 96 19.04 -0.70 15.47
N ASN A 97 17.90 -1.35 15.76
CA ASN A 97 16.76 -1.44 14.86
C ASN A 97 15.76 -0.30 15.07
N ASP A 98 15.84 0.50 16.14
CA ASP A 98 14.92 1.62 16.39
C ASP A 98 14.91 2.62 15.22
N ALA A 99 16.10 2.93 14.69
CA ALA A 99 16.24 3.79 13.52
C ALA A 99 15.71 3.12 12.23
N ALA A 100 15.76 1.79 12.14
CA ALA A 100 15.23 1.04 10.99
C ALA A 100 13.70 1.10 10.95
N MET A 101 13.11 0.88 12.11
CA MET A 101 11.67 0.84 12.33
C MET A 101 11.06 2.24 12.27
N GLY A 102 11.72 3.24 12.86
CA GLY A 102 11.29 4.64 12.81
C GLY A 102 11.46 5.31 11.43
N GLY A 103 12.30 4.76 10.56
CA GLY A 103 12.48 5.23 9.19
C GLY A 103 11.46 4.69 8.20
N TYR A 104 10.75 3.61 8.55
CA TYR A 104 9.74 2.97 7.70
C TYR A 104 10.26 2.60 6.30
N SER A 105 11.57 2.32 6.20
CA SER A 105 12.22 2.04 4.93
C SER A 105 11.99 0.58 4.55
N ASP A 106 11.27 0.37 3.45
CA ASP A 106 11.09 -0.97 2.87
C ASP A 106 12.42 -1.66 2.54
N GLU A 107 13.46 -0.90 2.20
CA GLU A 107 14.79 -1.48 1.94
C GLU A 107 15.40 -2.04 3.23
N ARG A 108 15.32 -1.28 4.33
CA ARG A 108 15.80 -1.74 5.63
C ARG A 108 14.96 -2.89 6.17
N ILE A 109 13.64 -2.82 6.03
CA ILE A 109 12.73 -3.92 6.42
C ILE A 109 13.11 -5.22 5.71
N ALA A 110 13.49 -5.16 4.43
CA ALA A 110 13.85 -6.33 3.64
C ALA A 110 15.25 -6.90 3.94
N ASN A 111 16.20 -6.04 4.34
CA ASN A 111 17.62 -6.41 4.44
C ASN A 111 18.14 -6.57 5.87
N ASP A 112 17.58 -5.83 6.82
CA ASP A 112 18.10 -5.75 8.20
C ASP A 112 17.42 -6.76 9.15
N PHE A 113 16.33 -7.41 8.70
CA PHE A 113 15.53 -8.34 9.51
C PHE A 113 15.42 -9.70 8.82
N HIS A 114 15.21 -10.75 9.62
CA HIS A 114 15.17 -12.13 9.16
C HIS A 114 13.92 -12.90 9.59
N GLU A 115 13.18 -12.41 10.58
CA GLU A 115 11.98 -13.08 11.11
C GLU A 115 10.70 -12.35 10.72
N HIS A 116 10.33 -12.37 9.44
CA HIS A 116 9.08 -11.77 8.97
C HIS A 116 7.90 -12.75 9.09
N ASN A 117 6.83 -12.30 9.75
CA ASN A 117 5.52 -12.93 9.70
C ASN A 117 4.66 -12.21 8.64
N PHE A 118 3.98 -12.98 7.80
CA PHE A 118 3.25 -12.46 6.65
C PHE A 118 1.74 -12.57 6.84
N VAL A 119 1.00 -11.67 6.20
CA VAL A 119 -0.45 -11.82 6.02
C VAL A 119 -0.69 -12.84 4.92
N ASN A 120 -1.61 -13.79 5.14
CA ASN A 120 -1.97 -14.78 4.13
C ASN A 120 -2.96 -14.19 3.10
N ILE A 121 -2.45 -13.33 2.22
CA ILE A 121 -3.27 -12.63 1.22
C ILE A 121 -4.01 -13.60 0.29
N VAL A 122 -3.44 -14.78 -0.01
CA VAL A 122 -4.14 -15.77 -0.85
C VAL A 122 -5.40 -16.28 -0.14
N ALA A 123 -5.31 -16.62 1.15
CA ALA A 123 -6.49 -16.99 1.94
C ALA A 123 -7.50 -15.84 2.00
N LEU A 124 -7.07 -14.59 2.18
CA LEU A 124 -8.00 -13.44 2.12
C LEU A 124 -8.73 -13.35 0.77
N LEU A 125 -8.06 -13.62 -0.34
CA LEU A 125 -8.70 -13.62 -1.66
C LEU A 125 -9.64 -14.84 -1.87
N GLU A 126 -9.40 -15.95 -1.19
CA GLU A 126 -10.29 -17.12 -1.16
C GLU A 126 -11.55 -16.83 -0.33
N ASP A 127 -11.37 -16.21 0.83
CA ASP A 127 -12.44 -15.86 1.78
C ASP A 127 -13.31 -14.69 1.30
N HIS A 128 -12.76 -13.82 0.45
CA HIS A 128 -13.45 -12.66 -0.14
C HIS A 128 -13.54 -12.76 -1.67
N PRO A 129 -14.35 -13.68 -2.22
CA PRO A 129 -14.42 -13.95 -3.66
C PRO A 129 -15.02 -12.80 -4.49
N THR A 130 -15.59 -11.78 -3.84
CA THR A 130 -16.05 -10.54 -4.49
C THR A 130 -14.89 -9.67 -4.97
N ILE A 131 -13.68 -9.83 -4.43
CA ILE A 131 -12.50 -9.09 -4.88
C ILE A 131 -12.15 -9.50 -6.32
N LYS A 132 -12.09 -8.51 -7.21
CA LYS A 132 -11.73 -8.67 -8.63
C LYS A 132 -10.47 -7.89 -9.01
N ASN A 133 -10.12 -6.86 -8.23
CA ASN A 133 -8.97 -6.00 -8.50
C ASN A 133 -8.00 -6.07 -7.31
N VAL A 134 -6.72 -6.31 -7.58
CA VAL A 134 -5.69 -6.51 -6.55
C VAL A 134 -4.46 -5.68 -6.90
N TYR A 135 -4.04 -4.81 -5.99
CA TYR A 135 -2.93 -3.89 -6.23
C TYR A 135 -1.87 -3.95 -5.14
N LEU A 136 -0.60 -3.97 -5.53
CA LEU A 136 0.52 -3.72 -4.63
C LEU A 136 1.00 -2.26 -4.80
N THR A 137 1.08 -1.47 -3.73
CA THR A 137 1.50 -0.06 -3.77
C THR A 137 3.03 0.12 -3.80
N ARG A 138 3.70 -0.77 -4.54
CA ARG A 138 5.15 -0.84 -4.68
C ARG A 138 5.52 -1.45 -6.02
N GLY A 139 6.58 -0.92 -6.64
CA GLY A 139 7.19 -1.52 -7.83
C GLY A 139 7.73 -2.94 -7.59
N ASN A 140 7.78 -3.73 -8.66
CA ASN A 140 8.00 -5.18 -8.62
C ASN A 140 9.42 -5.64 -9.01
N ALA A 141 10.43 -4.79 -8.83
CA ALA A 141 11.82 -5.17 -9.11
C ALA A 141 12.18 -6.47 -8.36
N PRO A 142 13.01 -7.37 -8.94
CA PRO A 142 13.33 -8.67 -8.35
C PRO A 142 14.04 -8.49 -7.00
N THR A 143 13.24 -8.56 -5.94
CA THR A 143 13.60 -8.19 -4.57
C THR A 143 12.87 -9.12 -3.59
N PHE A 144 13.17 -8.98 -2.29
CA PHE A 144 12.38 -9.55 -1.20
C PHE A 144 10.86 -9.39 -1.44
N TRP A 145 10.41 -8.19 -1.80
CA TRP A 145 9.00 -7.87 -2.07
C TRP A 145 8.42 -8.65 -3.24
N ALA A 146 9.17 -8.80 -4.34
CA ALA A 146 8.71 -9.59 -5.49
C ALA A 146 8.51 -11.07 -5.13
N ARG A 147 9.31 -11.62 -4.20
CA ARG A 147 9.14 -13.01 -3.73
C ARG A 147 7.85 -13.18 -2.93
N LEU A 148 7.49 -12.20 -2.10
CA LEU A 148 6.23 -12.20 -1.35
C LEU A 148 5.02 -12.01 -2.28
N TRP A 149 5.15 -11.18 -3.31
CA TRP A 149 4.05 -10.89 -4.23
C TRP A 149 3.79 -12.00 -5.25
N ARG A 150 4.83 -12.74 -5.66
CA ARG A 150 4.74 -13.81 -6.67
C ARG A 150 3.62 -14.84 -6.43
N PRO A 151 3.44 -15.43 -5.22
CA PRO A 151 2.33 -16.36 -4.99
C PRO A 151 0.96 -15.71 -5.17
N ILE A 152 0.79 -14.45 -4.76
CA ILE A 152 -0.45 -13.68 -4.90
C ILE A 152 -0.74 -13.43 -6.38
N ARG A 153 0.24 -12.94 -7.14
CA ARG A 153 0.13 -12.81 -8.60
C ARG A 153 -0.25 -14.12 -9.28
N ARG A 154 0.39 -15.23 -8.89
CA ARG A 154 0.06 -16.55 -9.45
C ARG A 154 -1.39 -16.92 -9.19
N TYR A 155 -1.88 -16.70 -7.97
CA TYR A 155 -3.29 -16.92 -7.62
C TYR A 155 -4.22 -16.03 -8.46
N CYS A 156 -3.96 -14.72 -8.52
CA CYS A 156 -4.74 -13.79 -9.33
C CYS A 156 -4.81 -14.21 -10.80
N ASN A 157 -3.68 -14.63 -11.39
CA ASN A 157 -3.64 -15.11 -12.78
C ASN A 157 -4.49 -16.37 -12.99
N LEU A 158 -4.45 -17.33 -12.05
CA LEU A 158 -5.26 -18.55 -12.12
C LEU A 158 -6.75 -18.25 -12.00
N GLN A 159 -7.11 -17.32 -11.12
CA GLN A 159 -8.49 -16.90 -10.88
C GLN A 159 -8.99 -15.80 -11.83
N LYS A 160 -8.14 -15.38 -12.78
CA LYS A 160 -8.42 -14.29 -13.74
C LYS A 160 -8.83 -12.97 -13.07
N LEU A 161 -8.20 -12.65 -11.94
CA LEU A 161 -8.35 -11.37 -11.26
C LEU A 161 -7.47 -10.32 -11.94
N HIS A 162 -7.89 -9.06 -11.92
CA HIS A 162 -7.05 -7.94 -12.35
C HIS A 162 -5.99 -7.69 -11.27
N GLU A 163 -4.71 -7.93 -11.59
CA GLU A 163 -3.59 -7.66 -10.69
C GLU A 163 -2.61 -6.67 -11.32
N ASN A 164 -2.16 -5.70 -10.53
CA ASN A 164 -1.07 -4.83 -10.94
C ASN A 164 -0.25 -4.30 -9.76
N THR A 165 0.95 -3.83 -10.06
CA THR A 165 1.75 -3.05 -9.12
C THR A 165 1.67 -1.57 -9.45
N LEU A 166 1.31 -0.76 -8.46
CA LEU A 166 1.20 0.69 -8.55
C LEU A 166 2.52 1.35 -8.15
N LEU A 167 2.73 2.57 -8.64
CA LEU A 167 3.81 3.41 -8.12
C LEU A 167 3.55 3.67 -6.63
N THR A 168 4.61 3.69 -5.82
CA THR A 168 4.44 3.95 -4.38
C THR A 168 3.81 5.32 -4.16
N PRO A 169 2.83 5.43 -3.24
CA PRO A 169 2.25 6.72 -2.90
C PRO A 169 3.15 7.53 -1.96
N SER A 170 4.29 7.00 -1.49
CA SER A 170 5.20 7.77 -0.64
C SER A 170 5.97 8.82 -1.44
N GLY A 171 6.50 9.85 -0.75
CA GLY A 171 7.37 10.84 -1.38
C GLY A 171 8.64 10.26 -2.02
N TYR A 172 8.97 8.99 -1.76
CA TYR A 172 10.04 8.30 -2.46
C TYR A 172 9.80 8.18 -3.98
N ALA A 173 8.54 8.32 -4.44
CA ALA A 173 8.18 8.42 -5.85
C ALA A 173 8.88 9.60 -6.58
N PHE A 174 9.41 10.59 -5.86
CA PHE A 174 10.20 11.70 -6.41
C PHE A 174 11.36 11.22 -7.31
N TYR A 175 12.00 10.10 -6.99
CA TYR A 175 13.11 9.59 -7.82
C TYR A 175 12.65 9.06 -9.18
N GLN A 176 11.45 8.48 -9.25
CA GLN A 176 10.83 8.05 -10.50
C GLN A 176 10.31 9.26 -11.27
N HIS A 177 9.73 10.23 -10.56
CA HIS A 177 9.22 11.48 -11.11
C HIS A 177 10.31 12.30 -11.81
N GLY A 178 11.46 12.52 -11.14
CA GLY A 178 12.59 13.21 -11.73
C GLY A 178 13.15 12.50 -12.96
N ARG A 179 13.25 11.16 -12.92
CA ARG A 179 13.65 10.35 -14.09
C ARG A 179 12.69 10.51 -15.27
N TYR A 180 11.38 10.49 -15.01
CA TYR A 180 10.37 10.71 -16.02
C TYR A 180 10.48 12.11 -16.65
N ASN A 181 10.55 13.16 -15.84
CA ASN A 181 10.63 14.54 -16.34
C ASN A 181 11.92 14.83 -17.12
N ASN A 182 13.03 14.18 -16.75
CA ASN A 182 14.29 14.27 -17.49
C ASN A 182 14.21 13.57 -18.84
N ALA A 183 13.51 12.42 -18.91
CA ALA A 183 13.29 11.70 -20.16
C ALA A 183 12.24 12.38 -21.06
N ASN A 184 11.35 13.21 -20.49
CA ASN A 184 10.22 13.84 -21.18
C ASN A 184 10.22 15.37 -21.00
N PRO A 185 11.24 16.10 -21.50
CA PRO A 185 11.41 17.54 -21.23
C PRO A 185 10.26 18.42 -21.74
N HIS A 186 9.48 17.96 -22.71
CA HIS A 186 8.33 18.69 -23.28
C HIS A 186 6.97 18.25 -22.72
N GLN A 187 6.94 17.26 -21.84
CA GLN A 187 5.72 16.68 -21.24
C GLN A 187 5.93 16.45 -19.74
N GLN A 188 6.60 17.40 -19.08
CA GLN A 188 6.87 17.30 -17.65
C GLN A 188 5.56 17.37 -16.87
N ILE A 189 5.47 16.53 -15.85
CA ILE A 189 4.41 16.61 -14.85
C ILE A 189 5.00 17.41 -13.68
N PRO A 190 4.48 18.60 -13.34
CA PRO A 190 5.15 19.47 -12.36
C PRO A 190 4.97 18.97 -10.92
N ASN A 191 3.83 18.36 -10.61
CA ASN A 191 3.47 17.93 -9.26
C ASN A 191 3.69 16.41 -9.08
N LEU A 192 4.28 16.01 -7.95
CA LEU A 192 4.53 14.59 -7.66
C LEU A 192 3.23 13.78 -7.51
N ALA A 193 2.20 14.35 -6.89
CA ALA A 193 0.91 13.67 -6.75
C ALA A 193 0.23 13.45 -8.10
N ASP A 194 0.33 14.42 -9.02
CA ASP A 194 -0.19 14.28 -10.39
C ASP A 194 0.57 13.20 -11.17
N PHE A 195 1.89 13.08 -10.94
CA PHE A 195 2.69 12.01 -11.52
C PHE A 195 2.27 10.63 -10.98
N ILE A 196 2.05 10.51 -9.67
CA ILE A 196 1.53 9.28 -9.06
C ILE A 196 0.14 8.96 -9.59
N LEU A 197 -0.76 9.94 -9.67
CA LEU A 197 -2.11 9.78 -10.21
C LEU A 197 -2.08 9.27 -11.64
N THR A 198 -1.30 9.91 -12.52
CA THR A 198 -1.17 9.50 -13.93
C THR A 198 -0.68 8.05 -14.02
N SER A 199 0.34 7.69 -13.23
CA SER A 199 0.86 6.32 -13.19
C SER A 199 -0.17 5.30 -12.66
N TRP A 200 -1.04 5.71 -11.75
CA TRP A 200 -2.11 4.85 -11.24
C TRP A 200 -3.23 4.69 -12.27
N GLN A 201 -3.64 5.77 -12.96
CA GLN A 201 -4.69 5.73 -14.00
C GLN A 201 -4.39 4.76 -15.13
N GLU A 202 -3.11 4.60 -15.51
CA GLU A 202 -2.69 3.63 -16.53
C GLU A 202 -2.90 2.16 -16.13
N LYS A 203 -3.03 1.88 -14.83
CA LYS A 203 -3.03 0.52 -14.25
C LYS A 203 -4.30 0.19 -13.49
N TRP A 204 -5.02 1.21 -13.04
CA TRP A 204 -6.26 1.07 -12.33
C TRP A 204 -7.32 0.47 -13.25
N HIS A 205 -8.20 -0.34 -12.67
CA HIS A 205 -9.31 -0.94 -13.41
C HIS A 205 -10.27 0.17 -13.86
N GLN A 206 -11.09 -0.12 -14.88
CA GLN A 206 -12.13 0.81 -15.29
C GLN A 206 -13.14 0.96 -14.16
N ILE A 207 -13.43 2.20 -13.80
CA ILE A 207 -14.42 2.53 -12.79
C ILE A 207 -15.78 2.56 -13.50
N GLU A 208 -16.65 1.63 -13.15
CA GLU A 208 -18.03 1.60 -13.64
C GLU A 208 -18.82 2.71 -12.92
N ASN A 209 -19.46 3.59 -13.70
CA ASN A 209 -20.31 4.68 -13.20
C ASN A 209 -21.71 4.21 -12.84
#